data_AF-A0A974THE8-F1
#
_entry.id   AF-A0A974THE8-F1
#
_cell.length_a   1.000
_cell.length_b   1.000
_cell.length_c   1.000
_cell.angle_alpha   90.00
_cell.angle_beta   90.00
_cell.angle_gamma   90.00
#
_symmetry.space_group_name_H-M   'P 1'
#
loop_
_entity.id
_entity.type
_entity.pdbx_description
1 polymer ?
#
loop_
_entity_poly.entity_id
_entity_poly.type
_entity_poly.pdbx_seq_one_letter_code
_entity_poly.pdbx_strand_id
1 'polypeptide(L)' 'MSAIVVRNLPGETHRALKQRAAKNGRSTEAEIRSILEEAVRPSGRLKIGSELAAFAKEIGDADLIFERDQTPVDAADFE' A
#
# COMPACT_ATOMS: atom_id res chain seq x y z
N MET A 1 2.17 1.39 -15.81
CA MET A 1 3.55 1.60 -15.31
C MET A 1 3.56 2.96 -14.64
N SER A 2 3.82 3.05 -13.33
CA SER A 2 3.97 4.33 -12.64
C SER A 2 5.45 4.72 -12.59
N ALA A 3 5.74 6.01 -12.79
CA ALA A 3 7.09 6.55 -12.74
C ALA A 3 7.14 7.71 -11.74
N ILE A 4 8.22 7.78 -10.97
CA ILE A 4 8.48 8.85 -10.01
C ILE A 4 9.81 9.50 -10.38
N VAL A 5 9.84 10.84 -10.42
CA VAL A 5 11.07 11.61 -10.67
C VAL A 5 11.36 12.46 -9.43
N VAL A 6 12.49 12.19 -8.79
CA VAL A 6 12.99 12.99 -7.65
C VAL A 6 13.96 14.04 -8.20
N ARG A 7 13.59 15.31 -8.14
CA ARG A 7 14.42 16.42 -8.60
C ARG A 7 15.34 16.92 -7.47
N ASN A 8 16.49 17.48 -7.86
CA ASN A 8 17.45 18.11 -6.94
C ASN A 8 17.92 17.20 -5.78
N LEU A 9 18.07 15.89 -6.04
CA LEU A 9 18.62 14.96 -5.07
C LEU A 9 20.09 15.31 -4.78
N PRO A 10 20.50 15.52 -3.51
CA PRO A 10 21.89 15.77 -3.18
C PRO A 10 22.80 14.67 -3.74
N GLY A 11 23.95 15.08 -4.31
CA GLY A 11 24.88 14.15 -4.97
C GLY A 11 25.41 13.07 -4.01
N GLU A 12 25.58 13.41 -2.73
CA GLU A 12 25.92 12.47 -1.66
C GLU A 12 24.87 11.37 -1.48
N THR A 13 23.59 11.73 -1.46
CA THR A 13 22.48 10.79 -1.34
C THR A 13 22.40 9.85 -2.54
N HIS A 14 22.60 10.38 -3.76
CA HIS A 14 22.66 9.55 -4.97
C HIS A 14 23.81 8.53 -4.91
N ARG A 15 25.00 8.95 -4.44
CA ARG A 15 26.15 8.05 -4.25
C ARG A 15 25.87 6.99 -3.19
N ALA A 16 25.28 7.38 -2.06
CA ALA A 16 24.92 6.45 -0.99
C ALA A 16 23.90 5.40 -1.47
N LEU A 17 22.88 5.80 -2.24
CA LEU A 17 21.92 4.88 -2.85
C LEU A 17 22.59 3.92 -3.82
N LYS A 18 23.51 4.42 -4.67
CA LYS A 18 24.27 3.56 -5.60
C LYS A 18 25.14 2.54 -4.88
N GLN A 19 25.81 2.94 -3.80
CA GLN A 19 26.60 2.02 -2.98
C GLN A 19 25.71 0.97 -2.29
N ARG A 20 24.56 1.38 -1.74
CA ARG A 20 23.60 0.48 -1.10
C ARG A 20 23.05 -0.54 -2.12
N ALA A 21 22.70 -0.09 -3.31
CA ALA A 21 22.25 -0.96 -4.40
C ALA A 21 23.31 -1.99 -4.79
N ALA A 22 24.58 -1.57 -4.92
CA ALA A 22 25.69 -2.47 -5.19
C ALA A 22 25.89 -3.52 -4.08
N LYS A 23 25.79 -3.11 -2.81
CA LYS A 23 25.85 -4.04 -1.66
C LYS A 23 24.74 -5.09 -1.69
N ASN A 24 23.55 -4.71 -2.15
CA ASN A 24 22.39 -5.59 -2.24
C ASN A 24 22.30 -6.37 -3.56
N GLY A 25 23.28 -6.20 -4.47
CA GLY A 25 23.27 -6.86 -5.79
C GLY A 25 22.12 -6.41 -6.70
N ARG A 26 21.62 -5.18 -6.52
CA ARG A 26 20.46 -4.61 -7.24
C ARG A 26 20.87 -3.39 -8.06
N SER A 27 20.05 -3.03 -9.05
CA SER A 27 20.17 -1.71 -9.69
C SER A 27 19.76 -0.60 -8.71
N THR A 28 20.25 0.62 -8.91
CA THR A 28 19.87 1.78 -8.07
C THR A 28 18.36 1.99 -8.04
N GLU A 29 17.69 1.81 -9.18
CA GLU A 29 16.23 1.94 -9.27
C GLU A 29 15.51 0.83 -8.49
N ALA A 30 15.97 -0.41 -8.58
CA ALA A 30 15.41 -1.53 -7.81
C ALA A 30 15.59 -1.32 -6.30
N GLU A 31 16.72 -0.76 -5.88
CA GLU A 31 16.95 -0.42 -4.47
C GLU A 31 16.03 0.70 -4.00
N ILE A 32 15.86 1.77 -4.79
CA ILE A 32 14.91 2.86 -4.48
C ILE A 32 13.49 2.31 -4.37
N ARG A 33 13.09 1.40 -5.27
CA ARG A 33 11.78 0.75 -5.21
C ARG A 33 11.61 -0.06 -3.92
N SER A 34 12.61 -0.86 -3.52
CA SER A 34 12.58 -1.61 -2.25
C SER A 34 12.38 -0.69 -1.05
N ILE A 35 13.14 0.41 -0.98
CA ILE A 35 13.04 1.39 0.10
C ILE A 35 11.64 2.00 0.17
N LEU A 36 11.07 2.40 -0.97
CA LEU A 36 9.72 2.96 -1.02
C LEU A 36 8.65 1.92 -0.63
N GLU A 37 8.77 0.68 -1.09
CA GLU A 37 7.86 -0.40 -0.75
C GLU A 37 7.88 -0.70 0.75
N GLU A 38 9.05 -0.82 1.35
CA GLU A 38 9.24 -1.02 2.79
C GLU A 38 8.66 0.15 3.60
N ALA A 39 8.88 1.40 3.14
CA ALA A 39 8.37 2.59 3.83
C ALA A 39 6.84 2.69 3.82
N VAL A 40 6.16 2.22 2.75
CA VAL A 40 4.70 2.32 2.61
C VAL A 40 3.95 1.02 2.97
N ARG A 41 4.68 -0.07 3.24
CA ARG A 41 4.13 -1.38 3.65
C ARG A 41 4.78 -1.85 4.96
N PRO A 42 4.44 -1.21 6.10
CA PRO A 42 4.94 -1.66 7.39
C PRO A 42 4.52 -3.11 7.67
N SER A 43 5.39 -3.86 8.36
CA SER A 43 5.29 -5.31 8.59
C SER A 43 4.08 -5.78 9.41
N GLY A 44 3.24 -4.87 9.89
CA GLY A 44 1.97 -5.16 10.58
C GLY A 44 0.73 -4.65 9.86
N ARG A 45 0.83 -4.19 8.61
CA ARG A 45 -0.34 -3.66 7.89
C ARG A 45 -1.36 -4.77 7.64
N LEU A 46 -2.53 -4.63 8.26
CA LEU A 46 -3.67 -5.49 7.97
C LEU A 46 -4.06 -5.37 6.49
N LYS A 47 -4.00 -6.48 5.78
CA LYS A 47 -4.43 -6.55 4.38
C LYS A 47 -5.93 -6.83 4.37
N ILE A 48 -6.75 -5.83 4.71
CA ILE A 48 -8.20 -5.97 4.93
C ILE A 48 -8.87 -6.84 3.85
N GLY A 49 -8.60 -6.57 2.57
CA GLY A 49 -9.17 -7.36 1.48
C GLY A 49 -8.73 -8.84 1.47
N SER A 50 -7.47 -9.12 1.79
CA SER A 50 -6.95 -10.49 1.90
C SER A 50 -7.52 -11.22 3.12
N GLU A 51 -7.64 -10.53 4.26
CA GLU A 51 -8.24 -11.09 5.47
C GLU A 51 -9.73 -11.39 5.26
N LEU A 52 -10.48 -10.47 4.66
CA LEU A 52 -11.89 -10.69 4.29
C LEU A 52 -12.05 -11.85 3.30
N ALA A 53 -11.16 -11.95 2.31
CA ALA A 53 -11.18 -13.07 1.36
C ALA A 53 -10.84 -14.41 2.04
N ALA A 54 -9.89 -14.44 2.98
CA ALA A 54 -9.56 -15.63 3.75
C ALA A 54 -10.74 -16.05 4.64
N PHE A 55 -11.36 -15.10 5.34
CA PHE A 55 -12.56 -15.31 6.15
C PHE A 55 -13.73 -15.83 5.32
N ALA A 56 -14.00 -15.23 4.16
CA ALA A 56 -15.05 -15.71 3.25
C ALA A 56 -14.78 -17.15 2.78
N LYS A 57 -13.53 -17.50 2.48
CA LYS A 57 -13.15 -18.87 2.09
C LYS A 57 -13.38 -19.89 3.22
N GLU A 58 -13.20 -19.51 4.48
CA GLU A 58 -13.44 -20.37 5.65
C GLU A 58 -14.93 -20.66 5.85
N ILE A 59 -15.79 -19.66 5.62
CA ILE A 59 -17.24 -19.77 5.80
C ILE A 59 -17.94 -20.40 4.57
N GLY A 60 -17.27 -20.41 3.41
CA GLY A 60 -17.80 -20.91 2.14
C GLY A 60 -18.52 -19.81 1.34
N ASP A 61 -19.23 -20.19 0.27
CA ASP A 61 -20.14 -19.27 -0.43
C ASP A 61 -21.29 -18.91 0.52
N ALA A 62 -21.07 -17.88 1.33
CA ALA A 62 -22.13 -17.20 2.04
C ALA A 62 -22.83 -16.32 0.99
N ASP A 63 -24.03 -16.71 0.57
CA ASP A 63 -24.97 -15.81 -0.10
C ASP A 63 -25.38 -14.74 0.91
N LEU A 64 -24.51 -13.76 1.08
CA LEU A 64 -24.69 -12.63 1.99
C LEU A 64 -25.71 -11.68 1.36
N ILE A 65 -26.98 -11.97 1.58
CA ILE A 65 -28.08 -11.08 1.23
C ILE A 65 -28.13 -9.99 2.31
N PHE A 66 -27.49 -8.86 2.03
CA PHE A 66 -27.64 -7.66 2.84
C PHE A 66 -28.80 -6.84 2.28
N GLU A 67 -29.90 -6.73 3.03
CA GLU A 67 -30.91 -5.72 2.73
C GLU A 67 -30.32 -4.34 3.01
N ARG A 68 -30.14 -3.54 1.97
CA ARG A 68 -29.75 -2.14 2.13
C ARG A 68 -30.92 -1.36 2.70
N ASP A 69 -30.68 -0.71 3.83
CA ASP A 69 -31.59 0.31 4.33
C ASP A 69 -31.81 1.39 3.25
N GLN A 70 -33.07 1.58 2.86
CA GLN A 70 -33.51 2.57 1.87
C GLN A 70 -34.03 3.85 2.53
N THR A 71 -33.97 3.94 3.86
CA THR A 71 -34.38 5.14 4.58
C THR A 71 -33.54 6.32 4.09
N PRO A 72 -34.16 7.43 3.67
CA PRO A 72 -33.43 8.62 3.27
C PRO A 72 -32.48 9.07 4.37
N VAL A 73 -31.29 9.50 4.01
CA VAL A 73 -30.32 10.03 4.98
C VAL A 73 -30.82 11.39 5.47
N ASP A 74 -30.99 11.53 6.77
CA ASP A 74 -31.29 12.83 7.37
C ASP A 74 -30.11 13.79 7.19
N ALA A 75 -30.41 15.08 6.98
CA ALA A 75 -29.38 16.10 6.89
C ALA A 75 -28.60 16.18 8.22
N ALA A 76 -27.29 16.36 8.15
CA ALA A 76 -26.49 16.61 9.34
C ALA A 76 -26.95 17.94 9.98
N ASP A 77 -27.22 17.90 11.29
CA ASP A 77 -27.46 19.09 12.09
C ASP A 77 -26.11 19.73 12.44
N PHE A 78 -26.00 21.04 12.27
CA PHE A 78 -24.77 21.82 12.47
C PHE A 78 -24.94 22.94 13.49
N GLU A 79 -26.04 22.95 14.27
CA GLU A 79 -26.21 23.87 15.40
C GLU A 79 -25.23 23.63 16.56
#